data_AF-A0A6G4SJP1-F1
#
_entry.id   AF-A0A6G4SJP1-F1
#
_cell.length_a   1.000
_cell.length_b   1.000
_cell.length_c   1.000
_cell.angle_alpha   90.00
_cell.angle_beta   90.00
_cell.angle_gamma   90.00
#
_symmetry.space_group_name_H-M   'P 1'
#
loop_
_entity.id
_entity.type
_entity.pdbx_description
1 polymer ?
#
loop_
_entity_poly.entity_id
_entity_poly.type
_entity_poly.pdbx_seq_one_letter_code
_entity_poly.pdbx_strand_id
1 'polypeptide(L)'
;MTFTYTRPTSEHLTKSRQASSEKYQQAVRPVVEELLTFGYGYQALSNVLNARGIFTPQGKPFNKQSVRYLLSVLELTTGNQ
;
A
#
# COMPACT_ATOMS: atom_id res chain seq x y z
N MET A 1 20.90 32.36 23.94
CA MET A 1 19.88 32.13 22.89
C MET A 1 18.99 30.96 23.30
N THR A 2 17.70 31.17 23.53
CA THR A 2 16.74 30.09 23.77
C THR A 2 16.15 29.64 22.43
N PHE A 3 16.37 28.37 22.06
CA PHE A 3 15.79 27.78 20.86
C PHE A 3 14.33 27.40 21.14
N THR A 4 13.38 28.17 20.63
CA THR A 4 11.96 27.81 20.69
C THR A 4 11.66 26.72 19.66
N TYR A 5 11.45 25.49 20.13
CA TYR A 5 11.02 24.40 19.25
C TYR A 5 9.53 24.55 18.92
N THR A 6 9.23 25.12 17.75
CA THR A 6 7.87 25.16 17.20
C THR A 6 7.48 23.74 16.80
N ARG A 7 6.55 23.14 17.54
CA ARG A 7 5.97 21.84 17.18
C ARG A 7 5.31 21.96 15.81
N PRO A 8 5.62 21.09 14.83
CA PRO A 8 4.96 21.15 13.54
C PRO A 8 3.46 20.85 13.73
N THR A 9 2.63 21.81 13.30
CA THR A 9 1.17 21.75 13.32
C THR A 9 0.67 20.51 12.56
N SER A 10 -0.41 19.91 13.04
CA SER A 10 -1.04 18.67 12.54
C SER A 10 -1.25 18.59 11.03
N GLU A 11 -1.43 19.72 10.34
CA GLU A 11 -1.62 19.79 8.88
C GLU A 11 -0.41 19.30 8.08
N HIS A 12 0.82 19.62 8.53
CA HIS A 12 2.05 19.14 7.88
C HIS A 12 2.22 17.61 8.00
N LEU A 13 1.71 17.03 9.10
CA LEU A 13 1.75 15.59 9.32
C LEU A 13 0.78 14.85 8.38
N THR A 14 -0.40 15.41 8.13
CA THR A 14 -1.41 14.82 7.22
C THR A 14 -0.92 14.80 5.77
N LYS A 15 -0.34 15.91 5.31
CA LYS A 15 0.17 16.05 3.93
C LYS A 15 1.32 15.08 3.63
N SER A 16 2.20 14.87 4.61
CA SER A 16 3.33 13.94 4.50
C SER A 16 2.90 12.46 4.42
N ARG A 17 1.79 12.11 5.08
CA ARG A 17 1.21 10.75 5.04
C ARG A 17 0.61 10.43 3.67
N GLN A 18 -0.08 11.40 3.05
CA GLN A 18 -0.66 11.22 1.71
C GLN A 18 0.41 10.99 0.64
N ALA A 19 1.45 11.83 0.61
CA ALA A 19 2.55 11.69 -0.34
C ALA A 19 3.29 10.34 -0.22
N SER A 20 3.36 9.79 0.99
CA SER A 20 3.98 8.48 1.25
C SER A 20 3.10 7.32 0.75
N SER A 21 1.78 7.43 0.89
CA SER A 21 0.84 6.43 0.39
C SER A 21 0.78 6.39 -1.13
N GLU A 22 0.87 7.54 -1.81
CA GLU A 22 0.84 7.62 -3.27
C GLU A 22 2.08 6.94 -3.88
N LYS A 23 3.29 7.23 -3.34
CA LYS A 23 4.53 6.55 -3.78
C LYS A 23 4.46 5.04 -3.59
N TYR A 24 3.89 4.61 -2.46
CA TYR A 24 3.67 3.19 -2.20
C TYR A 24 2.72 2.56 -3.22
N GLN A 25 1.59 3.20 -3.50
CA GLN A 25 0.62 2.73 -4.50
C GLN A 25 1.25 2.66 -5.89
N GLN A 26 2.02 3.66 -6.31
CA GLN A 26 2.71 3.68 -7.59
C GLN A 26 3.75 2.55 -7.72
N ALA A 27 4.44 2.20 -6.64
CA ALA A 27 5.41 1.11 -6.63
C ALA A 27 4.74 -0.28 -6.66
N VAL A 28 3.62 -0.43 -5.96
CA VAL A 28 2.92 -1.73 -5.82
C VAL A 28 2.00 -2.02 -7.00
N ARG A 29 1.46 -0.98 -7.65
CA ARG A 29 0.58 -1.09 -8.82
C ARG A 29 1.12 -2.03 -9.93
N PRO A 30 2.34 -1.82 -10.48
CA PRO A 30 2.83 -2.69 -11.56
C PRO A 30 3.02 -4.15 -11.10
N VAL A 31 3.36 -4.37 -9.83
CA VAL A 31 3.49 -5.72 -9.27
C VAL A 31 2.12 -6.40 -9.18
N VAL A 32 1.10 -5.68 -8.70
CA VAL A 32 -0.25 -6.23 -8.59
C VAL A 32 -0.86 -6.48 -9.97
N GLU A 33 -0.66 -5.58 -10.93
CA GLU A 33 -1.12 -5.75 -12.32
C GLU A 33 -0.50 -6.97 -12.99
N GLU A 34 0.82 -7.14 -12.87
CA GLU A 34 1.53 -8.34 -13.37
C GLU A 34 0.92 -9.62 -12.78
N LEU A 35 0.72 -9.66 -11.46
CA LEU A 35 0.15 -10.81 -10.78
C LEU A 35 -1.31 -11.07 -11.16
N LEU A 36 -2.09 -10.01 -11.41
CA LEU A 36 -3.46 -10.14 -11.91
C LEU A 36 -3.49 -10.70 -13.34
N THR A 37 -2.55 -10.29 -14.22
CA THR A 37 -2.41 -10.86 -15.57
C THR A 37 -2.14 -12.36 -15.54
N PHE A 38 -1.37 -12.84 -14.56
CA PHE A 38 -1.13 -14.27 -14.37
C PHE A 38 -2.32 -15.01 -13.70
N GLY A 39 -3.41 -14.32 -13.35
CA GLY A 39 -4.60 -14.92 -12.75
C GLY A 39 -4.47 -15.17 -11.24
N TYR A 40 -3.58 -14.47 -10.53
CA TYR A 40 -3.44 -14.63 -9.08
C TYR A 40 -4.67 -14.05 -8.37
N GLY A 41 -5.41 -14.90 -7.66
CA GLY A 41 -6.48 -14.47 -6.76
C GLY A 41 -5.97 -13.85 -5.46
N TYR A 42 -6.87 -13.37 -4.61
CA TYR A 42 -6.54 -12.60 -3.39
C TYR A 42 -5.48 -13.25 -2.48
N GLN A 43 -5.55 -14.57 -2.27
CA GLN A 43 -4.63 -15.28 -1.39
C GLN A 43 -3.23 -15.41 -1.98
N ALA A 44 -3.18 -15.68 -3.28
CA ALA A 44 -1.93 -15.84 -4.01
C ALA A 44 -1.22 -14.47 -4.11
N LEU A 45 -1.99 -13.40 -4.36
CA LEU A 45 -1.50 -12.02 -4.27
C LEU A 45 -0.89 -11.71 -2.89
N SER A 46 -1.58 -12.02 -1.78
CA SER A 46 -1.01 -11.76 -0.45
C SER A 46 0.29 -12.50 -0.21
N ASN A 47 0.39 -13.76 -0.63
CA ASN A 47 1.60 -14.55 -0.46
C ASN A 47 2.76 -13.98 -1.28
N VAL A 48 2.51 -13.62 -2.54
CA VAL A 48 3.56 -13.08 -3.41
C VAL A 48 4.03 -11.70 -2.95
N LEU A 49 3.10 -10.82 -2.54
CA LEU A 49 3.46 -9.52 -1.99
C LEU A 49 4.33 -9.66 -0.74
N ASN A 50 3.94 -10.54 0.20
CA ASN A 50 4.73 -10.81 1.40
C ASN A 50 6.09 -11.45 1.07
N ALA A 51 6.15 -12.39 0.12
CA ALA A 51 7.39 -13.04 -0.30
C ALA A 51 8.36 -12.07 -0.98
N ARG A 52 7.84 -11.06 -1.70
CA ARG A 52 8.62 -9.96 -2.29
C ARG A 52 9.03 -8.89 -1.25
N GLY A 53 8.68 -9.06 0.03
CA GLY A 53 8.97 -8.09 1.09
C GLY A 53 8.12 -6.82 1.02
N ILE A 54 7.00 -6.87 0.28
CA ILE A 54 6.07 -5.75 0.15
C ILE A 54 5.04 -5.88 1.27
N PHE A 55 5.11 -4.95 2.22
CA PHE A 55 4.20 -4.85 3.35
C PHE A 55 3.24 -3.69 3.17
N THR A 56 2.11 -3.74 3.88
CA THR A 56 1.18 -2.61 3.96
C THR A 56 1.89 -1.32 4.41
N PRO A 57 1.30 -0.13 4.21
CA PRO A 57 1.88 1.13 4.68
C PRO A 57 2.19 1.16 6.19
N GLN A 58 1.55 0.28 6.96
CA GLN A 58 1.76 0.11 8.40
C GLN A 58 2.87 -0.90 8.74
N GLY A 59 3.56 -1.46 7.75
CA GLY A 59 4.58 -2.49 7.91
C GLY A 59 4.02 -3.89 8.21
N LYS A 60 2.71 -4.10 8.08
CA LYS A 60 2.07 -5.40 8.32
C LYS A 60 2.02 -6.27 7.06
N PRO A 61 2.07 -7.60 7.18
CA PRO A 61 1.88 -8.51 6.05
C PRO A 61 0.48 -8.38 5.46
N PHE A 62 0.39 -8.61 4.15
CA PHE A 62 -0.85 -8.70 3.41
C PHE A 62 -1.62 -9.97 3.79
N ASN A 63 -2.93 -9.81 3.93
CA ASN A 63 -3.92 -10.90 4.00
C ASN A 63 -5.00 -10.63 2.94
N LYS A 64 -5.95 -11.57 2.73
CA LYS A 64 -7.02 -11.41 1.74
C LYS A 64 -7.77 -10.08 1.86
N GLN A 65 -8.09 -9.63 3.07
CA GLN A 65 -8.83 -8.37 3.27
C GLN A 65 -7.99 -7.14 2.95
N SER A 66 -6.72 -7.13 3.36
CA SER A 66 -5.77 -6.06 3.04
C SER A 66 -5.49 -5.99 1.53
N VAL A 67 -5.44 -7.14 0.84
CA VAL A 67 -5.32 -7.19 -0.62
C VAL A 67 -6.59 -6.67 -1.29
N ARG A 68 -7.77 -7.04 -0.79
CA ARG A 68 -9.05 -6.50 -1.29
C ARG A 68 -9.12 -4.98 -1.12
N TYR A 69 -8.67 -4.46 0.02
CA TYR A 69 -8.57 -3.02 0.26
C TYR A 69 -7.57 -2.36 -0.70
N LEU A 70 -6.38 -2.94 -0.86
CA LEU A 70 -5.37 -2.46 -1.80
C LEU A 70 -5.91 -2.38 -3.24
N LEU A 71 -6.57 -3.44 -3.69
CA LEU A 71 -7.21 -3.51 -5.01
C LEU A 71 -8.29 -2.43 -5.17
N SER A 72 -9.14 -2.24 -4.14
CA SER A 72 -10.14 -1.17 -4.15
C SER A 72 -9.52 0.22 -4.23
N VAL A 73 -8.39 0.45 -3.57
CA VAL A 73 -7.66 1.72 -3.60
C VAL A 73 -6.97 1.96 -4.95
N LEU A 74 -6.54 0.89 -5.61
CA LEU A 74 -5.95 0.94 -6.95
C LEU A 74 -7.00 0.90 -8.07
N GLU A 75 -8.28 0.83 -7.73
CA GLU A 75 -9.40 0.63 -8.68
C GLU A 75 -9.24 -0.61 -9.57
N LEU A 76 -8.57 -1.64 -9.04
CA LEU A 76 -8.33 -2.92 -9.70
C LEU A 76 -9.26 -3.99 -9.13
N THR A 77 -9.63 -4.96 -9.96
CA THR A 77 -10.40 -6.14 -9.54
C THR A 77 -9.68 -7.42 -9.97
N THR A 78 -9.75 -8.45 -9.14
CA THR A 78 -9.28 -9.79 -9.55
C THR A 78 -10.37 -10.47 -10.37
N GLY A 79 -9.98 -10.99 -11.53
CA GLY A 79 -10.88 -11.58 -12.52
C GLY A 79 -11.47 -12.94 -12.15
N ASN A 80 -11.20 -13.49 -10.96
CA ASN A 80 -11.79 -14.74 -10.52
C ASN A 80 -11.88 -14.85 -9.00
N GLN A 81 -13.06 -15.34 -8.55
CA GLN A 81 -13.49 -15.78 -7.22
C GLN A 81 -13.96 -14.69 -6.25
#